data_AF-A0A349KW48-F1
#
_entry.id   AF-A0A349KW48-F1
#
_cell.length_a   1.000
_cell.length_b   1.000
_cell.length_c   1.000
_cell.angle_alpha   90.00
_cell.angle_beta   90.00
_cell.angle_gamma   90.00
#
_symmetry.space_group_name_H-M   'P 1'
#
loop_
_entity.id
_entity.type
_entity.pdbx_description
1 polymer ?
#
loop_
_entity_poly.entity_id
_entity_poly.type
_entity_poly.pdbx_seq_one_letter_code
_entity_poly.pdbx_strand_id
1 'polypeptide(L)'
;GFKLDFFIEFNHPAVDGTTQRALVDFGHVSYVHDVARARTFGFMQDVESLRGMGLARGGSLENAIVMDEYRILNSDGLRYEDEFVRHKILDAIGDLYLVGHPLLACYTAHKSGHALNNQLLLALLARPDAYEIVSFDTNEAAPPSYLRQMEREWALN
;
A
#
# COMPACT_ATOMS: atom_id res chain seq x y z
N GLY A 1 12.67 -1.43 -12.36
CA GLY A 1 11.81 -0.42 -11.72
C GLY A 1 11.18 -1.01 -10.48
N PHE A 2 10.14 -0.38 -9.94
CA PHE A 2 9.39 -0.89 -8.78
C PHE A 2 7.92 -1.07 -9.15
N LYS A 3 7.39 -2.27 -8.95
CA LYS A 3 6.03 -2.64 -9.36
C LYS A 3 5.36 -3.49 -8.29
N LEU A 4 4.09 -3.22 -8.00
CA LEU A 4 3.29 -3.99 -7.04
C LEU A 4 2.01 -4.49 -7.71
N ASP A 5 1.71 -5.75 -7.49
CA ASP A 5 0.45 -6.41 -7.85
C ASP A 5 -0.20 -6.92 -6.57
N PHE A 6 -1.33 -6.35 -6.18
CA PHE A 6 -1.99 -6.70 -4.94
C PHE A 6 -3.41 -7.13 -5.20
N PHE A 7 -3.78 -8.30 -4.66
CA PHE A 7 -5.14 -8.80 -4.62
C PHE A 7 -5.66 -8.87 -3.19
N ILE A 8 -6.89 -8.40 -2.97
CA ILE A 8 -7.63 -8.49 -1.72
C ILE A 8 -8.90 -9.33 -1.90
N GLU A 9 -9.40 -9.90 -0.81
CA GLU A 9 -10.67 -10.61 -0.76
C GLU A 9 -11.16 -10.57 0.68
N PHE A 10 -12.21 -9.78 0.92
CA PHE A 10 -12.76 -9.54 2.26
C PHE A 10 -14.11 -10.22 2.50
N ASN A 11 -14.76 -10.75 1.46
CA ASN A 11 -16.10 -11.35 1.55
C ASN A 11 -17.10 -10.40 2.22
N HIS A 12 -17.04 -9.13 1.83
CA HIS A 12 -17.84 -8.06 2.41
C HIS A 12 -18.51 -7.26 1.30
N PRO A 13 -19.85 -7.07 1.30
CA PRO A 13 -20.57 -6.45 0.19
C PRO A 13 -20.02 -5.09 -0.24
N ALA A 14 -19.67 -4.24 0.72
CA ALA A 14 -19.13 -2.90 0.44
C ALA A 14 -17.72 -2.91 -0.19
N VAL A 15 -16.93 -3.96 0.08
CA VAL A 15 -15.58 -4.11 -0.48
C VAL A 15 -15.67 -4.88 -1.79
N ASP A 16 -16.39 -5.99 -1.84
CA ASP A 16 -16.50 -6.84 -3.03
C ASP A 16 -17.22 -6.13 -4.19
N GLY A 17 -17.99 -5.08 -3.90
CA GLY A 17 -18.55 -4.18 -4.92
C GLY A 17 -17.52 -3.29 -5.61
N THR A 18 -16.26 -3.29 -5.17
CA THR A 18 -15.16 -2.51 -5.76
C THR A 18 -14.13 -3.39 -6.46
N THR A 19 -13.16 -2.77 -7.13
CA THR A 19 -12.01 -3.49 -7.70
C THR A 19 -11.15 -4.12 -6.59
N GLN A 20 -10.92 -5.43 -6.70
CA GLN A 20 -10.17 -6.23 -5.70
C GLN A 20 -8.69 -6.45 -6.04
N ARG A 21 -8.27 -6.13 -7.28
CA ARG A 21 -6.88 -6.27 -7.71
C ARG A 21 -6.39 -4.96 -8.30
N ALA A 22 -5.23 -4.50 -7.85
CA ALA A 22 -4.57 -3.35 -8.44
C ALA A 22 -3.12 -3.68 -8.79
N LEU A 23 -2.71 -3.20 -9.96
CA LEU A 23 -1.35 -3.28 -10.48
C LEU A 23 -0.80 -1.87 -10.59
N VAL A 24 0.23 -1.55 -9.81
CA VAL A 24 0.88 -0.25 -9.81
C VAL A 24 2.31 -0.41 -10.29
N ASP A 25 2.62 0.20 -11.43
CA ASP A 25 3.98 0.30 -11.96
C ASP A 25 4.47 1.73 -11.82
N PHE A 26 5.41 1.95 -10.90
CA PHE A 26 5.98 3.26 -10.61
C PHE A 26 6.88 3.79 -11.73
N GLY A 27 7.09 3.03 -12.80
CA GLY A 27 7.58 3.57 -14.07
C GLY A 27 6.60 4.51 -14.75
N HIS A 28 5.31 4.42 -14.46
CA HIS A 28 4.24 5.14 -15.17
C HIS A 28 3.20 5.78 -14.26
N VAL A 29 3.04 5.25 -13.04
CA VAL A 29 2.06 5.69 -12.04
C VAL A 29 2.73 6.58 -11.00
N SER A 30 2.01 7.61 -10.54
CA SER A 30 2.51 8.53 -9.53
C SER A 30 2.20 8.04 -8.12
N TYR A 31 3.20 8.01 -7.22
CA TYR A 31 2.92 7.64 -5.84
C TYR A 31 2.05 8.70 -5.15
N VAL A 32 2.42 9.97 -5.27
CA VAL A 32 1.73 11.10 -4.63
C VAL A 32 0.27 11.21 -5.08
N HIS A 33 0.00 11.07 -6.38
CA HIS A 33 -1.34 11.28 -6.92
C HIS A 33 -2.21 10.03 -6.87
N ASP A 34 -1.65 8.85 -7.13
CA ASP A 34 -2.42 7.63 -7.36
C ASP A 34 -2.44 6.68 -6.16
N VAL A 35 -1.55 6.83 -5.17
CA VAL A 35 -1.44 5.88 -4.05
C VAL A 35 -1.54 6.58 -2.69
N ALA A 36 -0.79 7.68 -2.48
CA ALA A 36 -0.57 8.29 -1.17
C ALA A 36 -1.85 8.74 -0.44
N ARG A 37 -2.94 9.02 -1.17
CA ARG A 37 -4.21 9.47 -0.57
C ARG A 37 -5.17 8.34 -0.23
N ALA A 38 -4.84 7.08 -0.49
CA ALA A 38 -5.72 5.95 -0.16
C ALA A 38 -5.81 5.75 1.36
N ARG A 39 -7.01 5.94 1.92
CA ARG A 39 -7.23 5.90 3.37
C ARG A 39 -7.28 4.47 3.90
N THR A 40 -6.92 4.34 5.17
CA THR A 40 -7.17 3.10 5.92
C THR A 40 -8.66 2.86 6.11
N PHE A 41 -9.02 1.61 6.40
CA PHE A 41 -10.42 1.21 6.50
C PHE A 41 -10.65 0.16 7.58
N GLY A 42 -11.88 0.11 8.09
CA GLY A 42 -12.28 -0.86 9.09
C GLY A 42 -13.80 -1.01 9.21
N PHE A 43 -14.21 -2.05 9.93
CA PHE A 43 -15.62 -2.37 10.15
C PHE A 43 -16.10 -1.76 11.47
N MET A 44 -17.29 -1.17 11.47
CA MET A 44 -17.87 -0.52 12.65
C MET A 44 -17.97 -1.47 13.86
N GLN A 45 -18.29 -2.74 13.60
CA GLN A 45 -18.36 -3.79 14.62
C GLN A 45 -17.02 -4.05 15.31
N ASP A 46 -15.93 -3.95 14.55
CA ASP A 46 -14.58 -4.11 15.08
C ASP A 46 -14.13 -2.87 15.84
N VAL A 47 -14.57 -1.67 15.45
CA VAL A 47 -14.16 -0.40 16.09
C VAL A 47 -14.54 -0.37 17.56
N GLU A 48 -15.75 -0.80 17.93
CA GLU A 48 -16.17 -0.86 19.33
C GLU A 48 -15.33 -1.85 20.14
N SER A 49 -15.11 -3.04 19.60
CA SER A 49 -14.27 -4.09 20.20
C SER A 49 -12.81 -3.63 20.36
N LEU A 50 -12.24 -3.01 19.33
CA LEU A 50 -10.88 -2.45 19.32
C LEU A 50 -10.73 -1.36 20.39
N ARG A 51 -11.71 -0.47 20.52
CA ARG A 51 -11.73 0.56 21.56
C ARG A 51 -11.76 -0.03 22.96
N GLY A 52 -12.53 -1.12 23.16
CA GLY A 52 -12.54 -1.89 24.41
C GLY A 52 -11.17 -2.46 24.78
N MET A 53 -10.36 -2.86 23.77
CA MET A 53 -8.97 -3.31 23.94
C MET A 53 -7.96 -2.15 24.02
N GLY A 54 -8.41 -0.90 23.97
CA GLY A 54 -7.55 0.28 23.99
C GLY A 54 -6.90 0.61 22.65
N LEU A 55 -7.30 -0.03 21.55
CA LEU A 55 -6.88 0.23 20.18
C LEU A 55 -7.85 1.19 19.48
N ALA A 56 -7.48 1.72 18.30
CA ALA A 56 -8.32 2.59 17.47
C ALA A 56 -8.97 3.79 18.20
N ARG A 57 -8.36 4.29 19.29
CA ARG A 57 -8.92 5.36 20.14
C ARG A 57 -9.12 6.69 19.40
N GLY A 58 -8.30 6.95 18.38
CA GLY A 58 -8.41 8.14 17.52
C GLY A 58 -9.15 7.91 16.21
N GLY A 59 -9.70 6.71 15.97
CA GLY A 59 -10.37 6.39 14.71
C GLY A 59 -11.71 7.14 14.58
N SER A 60 -11.91 7.79 13.43
CA SER A 60 -13.12 8.53 13.08
C SER A 60 -13.39 8.43 11.57
N LEU A 61 -14.58 8.88 11.13
CA LEU A 61 -14.91 8.97 9.70
C LEU A 61 -14.03 9.97 8.93
N GLU A 62 -13.31 10.85 9.62
CA GLU A 62 -12.41 11.83 8.99
C GLU A 62 -11.06 11.22 8.59
N ASN A 63 -10.62 10.17 9.30
CA ASN A 63 -9.30 9.57 9.11
C ASN A 63 -9.32 8.11 8.64
N ALA A 64 -10.49 7.46 8.65
CA ALA A 64 -10.67 6.11 8.15
C ALA A 64 -11.97 5.97 7.33
N ILE A 65 -11.95 5.05 6.39
CA ILE A 65 -13.16 4.55 5.73
C ILE A 65 -13.82 3.56 6.69
N VAL A 66 -15.04 3.84 7.13
CA VAL A 66 -15.74 2.96 8.06
C VAL A 66 -16.93 2.34 7.33
N MET A 67 -17.09 1.04 7.49
CA MET A 67 -18.19 0.27 6.89
C MET A 67 -19.05 -0.38 7.96
N ASP A 68 -20.36 -0.44 7.74
CA ASP A 68 -21.24 -1.39 8.44
C ASP A 68 -21.26 -2.73 7.68
N GLU A 69 -22.13 -3.67 8.04
CA GLU A 69 -22.25 -4.99 7.41
C GLU A 69 -22.53 -4.97 5.89
N TYR A 70 -22.98 -3.83 5.34
CA TYR A 70 -23.47 -3.75 3.96
C TYR A 70 -22.86 -2.61 3.15
N ARG A 71 -22.48 -1.49 3.77
CA ARG A 71 -22.13 -0.25 3.05
C ARG A 71 -21.06 0.60 3.74
N ILE A 72 -20.50 1.53 2.96
CA ILE A 72 -19.61 2.59 3.43
C ILE A 72 -20.42 3.68 4.15
N LEU A 73 -19.92 4.14 5.29
CA LEU A 73 -20.57 5.14 6.15
C LEU A 73 -20.09 6.58 5.90
N ASN A 74 -18.93 6.77 5.27
CA ASN A 74 -18.40 8.09 4.93
C ASN A 74 -19.31 8.78 3.90
N SER A 75 -19.83 9.97 4.22
CA SER A 75 -20.77 10.72 3.36
C SER A 75 -20.18 11.06 1.99
N ASP A 76 -18.88 11.36 1.95
CA ASP A 76 -18.17 11.75 0.73
C ASP A 76 -17.71 10.53 -0.10
N GLY A 77 -18.00 9.31 0.37
CA GLY A 77 -17.63 8.07 -0.30
C GLY A 77 -16.12 7.81 -0.36
N LEU A 78 -15.71 7.16 -1.45
CA LEU A 78 -14.32 6.81 -1.73
C LEU A 78 -13.62 7.90 -2.54
N ARG A 79 -12.31 8.06 -2.34
CA ARG A 79 -11.43 8.92 -3.15
C ARG A 79 -11.10 8.26 -4.49
N TYR A 80 -11.07 6.94 -4.52
CA TYR A 80 -10.80 6.10 -5.69
C TYR A 80 -11.78 4.93 -5.70
N GLU A 81 -12.16 4.45 -6.87
CA GLU A 81 -13.01 3.26 -6.99
C GLU A 81 -12.35 2.03 -6.35
N ASP A 82 -11.02 1.95 -6.39
CA ASP A 82 -10.18 0.87 -5.88
C ASP A 82 -9.42 1.26 -4.59
N GLU A 83 -9.96 2.21 -3.80
CA GLU A 83 -9.27 2.78 -2.63
C GLU A 83 -8.82 1.72 -1.61
N PHE A 84 -9.60 0.66 -1.40
CA PHE A 84 -9.24 -0.43 -0.46
C PHE A 84 -7.98 -1.18 -0.86
N VAL A 85 -7.88 -1.62 -2.11
CA VAL A 85 -6.70 -2.35 -2.61
C VAL A 85 -5.50 -1.40 -2.76
N ARG A 86 -5.74 -0.13 -3.12
CA ARG A 86 -4.68 0.90 -3.13
C ARG A 86 -4.10 1.16 -1.75
N HIS A 87 -4.92 1.17 -0.71
CA HIS A 87 -4.41 1.29 0.66
C HIS A 87 -3.54 0.09 1.04
N LYS A 88 -3.86 -1.12 0.58
CA LYS A 88 -2.98 -2.30 0.78
C LYS A 88 -1.67 -2.24 0.00
N ILE A 89 -1.67 -1.60 -1.17
CA ILE A 89 -0.42 -1.24 -1.86
C ILE A 89 0.37 -0.21 -1.04
N LEU A 90 -0.28 0.81 -0.48
CA LEU A 90 0.36 1.81 0.39
C LEU A 90 0.97 1.17 1.65
N ASP A 91 0.22 0.30 2.34
CA ASP A 91 0.72 -0.49 3.48
C ASP A 91 1.96 -1.30 3.08
N ALA A 92 1.90 -2.03 1.97
CA ALA A 92 2.99 -2.87 1.49
C ALA A 92 4.24 -2.05 1.15
N ILE A 93 4.11 -0.86 0.55
CA ILE A 93 5.25 0.03 0.29
C ILE A 93 5.95 0.40 1.60
N GLY A 94 5.18 0.77 2.63
CA GLY A 94 5.71 1.08 3.95
C GLY A 94 6.41 -0.11 4.61
N ASP A 95 5.77 -1.28 4.60
CA ASP A 95 6.33 -2.52 5.17
C ASP A 95 7.62 -2.93 4.46
N LEU A 96 7.63 -2.91 3.11
CA LEU A 96 8.79 -3.29 2.31
C LEU A 96 9.98 -2.35 2.53
N TYR A 97 9.72 -1.07 2.84
CA TYR A 97 10.78 -0.10 3.12
C TYR A 97 11.53 -0.38 4.44
N LEU A 98 11.02 -1.27 5.29
CA LEU A 98 11.74 -1.75 6.49
C LEU A 98 13.06 -2.47 6.15
N VAL A 99 13.26 -2.88 4.90
CA VAL A 99 14.56 -3.37 4.41
C VAL A 99 15.65 -2.29 4.42
N GLY A 100 15.28 -1.02 4.54
CA GLY A 100 16.19 0.13 4.69
C GLY A 100 16.63 0.77 3.37
N HIS A 101 16.19 0.24 2.23
CA HIS A 101 16.56 0.74 0.90
C HIS A 101 15.35 0.73 -0.05
N PRO A 102 15.30 1.67 -1.02
CA PRO A 102 14.36 1.58 -2.14
C PRO A 102 14.57 0.29 -2.93
N LEU A 103 13.48 -0.34 -3.35
CA LEU A 103 13.52 -1.62 -4.07
C LEU A 103 13.45 -1.45 -5.59
N LEU A 104 14.30 -2.20 -6.30
CA LEU A 104 14.15 -2.48 -7.72
C LEU A 104 13.56 -3.88 -7.88
N ALA A 105 12.24 -4.00 -7.69
CA ALA A 105 11.57 -5.29 -7.58
C ALA A 105 10.16 -5.30 -8.19
N CYS A 106 9.66 -6.52 -8.42
CA CYS A 106 8.24 -6.79 -8.62
C CYS A 106 7.72 -7.53 -7.39
N TYR A 107 6.73 -6.96 -6.73
CA TYR A 107 6.09 -7.54 -5.56
C TYR A 107 4.68 -8.00 -5.93
N THR A 108 4.33 -9.23 -5.58
CA THR A 108 3.01 -9.79 -5.80
C THR A 108 2.45 -10.32 -4.50
N ALA A 109 1.24 -9.89 -4.16
CA ALA A 109 0.57 -10.26 -2.94
C ALA A 109 -0.86 -10.70 -3.19
N HIS A 110 -1.23 -11.78 -2.49
CA HIS A 110 -2.58 -12.32 -2.48
C HIS A 110 -3.05 -12.38 -1.04
N LYS A 111 -3.93 -11.45 -0.66
CA LYS A 111 -4.47 -11.31 0.71
C LYS A 111 -3.36 -11.14 1.76
N SER A 112 -2.27 -10.47 1.40
CA SER A 112 -1.16 -10.20 2.32
C SER A 112 -1.52 -9.11 3.34
N GLY A 113 -0.74 -9.04 4.41
CA GLY A 113 -0.77 -7.98 5.42
C GLY A 113 0.59 -7.84 6.10
N HIS A 114 0.70 -6.93 7.07
CA HIS A 114 1.98 -6.56 7.70
C HIS A 114 2.82 -7.76 8.18
N ALA A 115 2.18 -8.76 8.79
CA ALA A 115 2.87 -9.96 9.29
C ALA A 115 3.52 -10.77 8.14
N LEU A 116 2.80 -11.00 7.04
CA LEU A 116 3.32 -11.76 5.90
C LEU A 116 4.36 -10.96 5.11
N ASN A 117 4.18 -9.64 4.99
CA ASN A 117 5.18 -8.75 4.40
C ASN A 117 6.50 -8.79 5.17
N ASN A 118 6.45 -8.77 6.51
CA ASN A 118 7.63 -8.91 7.34
C ASN A 118 8.30 -10.28 7.19
N GLN A 119 7.52 -11.37 7.17
CA GLN A 119 8.05 -12.72 6.92
C GLN A 119 8.74 -12.83 5.56
N LEU A 120 8.18 -12.20 4.52
CA LEU A 120 8.81 -12.13 3.21
C LEU A 120 10.17 -11.42 3.28
N LEU A 121 10.27 -10.28 3.97
CA LEU A 121 11.53 -9.57 4.12
C LEU A 121 12.56 -10.39 4.91
N LEU A 122 12.16 -11.04 6.00
CA LEU A 122 13.03 -11.92 6.77
C LEU A 122 13.55 -13.08 5.90
N ALA A 123 12.70 -13.67 5.07
CA ALA A 123 13.09 -14.74 4.16
C ALA A 123 14.04 -14.26 3.04
N LEU A 124 13.83 -13.04 2.52
CA LEU A 124 14.73 -12.41 1.55
C LEU A 124 16.11 -12.15 2.16
N LEU A 125 16.15 -11.54 3.34
CA LEU A 125 17.40 -11.19 4.03
C LEU A 125 18.18 -12.42 4.50
N ALA A 126 17.51 -13.54 4.77
CA ALA A 126 18.15 -14.83 5.05
C ALA A 126 18.84 -15.44 3.81
N ARG A 127 18.62 -14.87 2.61
CA ARG A 127 19.16 -15.34 1.34
C ARG A 127 19.94 -14.24 0.61
N PRO A 128 21.19 -13.98 1.00
CA PRO A 128 22.02 -12.96 0.35
C PRO A 128 22.30 -13.21 -1.14
N ASP A 129 22.08 -14.44 -1.64
CA ASP A 129 22.15 -14.80 -3.06
C ASP A 129 20.93 -14.33 -3.87
N ALA A 130 19.85 -13.93 -3.19
CA ALA A 130 18.58 -13.53 -3.80
C ALA A 130 18.44 -12.02 -4.03
N TYR A 131 19.40 -11.22 -3.58
CA TYR A 131 19.44 -9.78 -3.82
C TYR A 131 20.87 -9.25 -3.89
N GLU A 132 21.02 -8.07 -4.45
CA GLU A 132 22.26 -7.31 -4.43
C GLU A 132 21.97 -5.85 -4.05
N ILE A 133 22.94 -5.19 -3.43
CA ILE A 133 22.89 -3.75 -3.17
C ILE A 133 23.62 -3.07 -4.33
N VAL A 134 22.90 -2.22 -5.05
CA VAL A 134 23.41 -1.49 -6.20
C VAL A 134 23.40 0.01 -5.96
N SER A 135 24.37 0.71 -6.55
CA SER A 135 24.44 2.16 -6.59
C SER A 135 24.64 2.62 -8.04
N PHE A 136 24.20 3.83 -8.36
CA PHE A 136 24.36 4.44 -9.68
C PHE A 136 25.14 5.74 -9.51
N ASP A 137 26.28 5.87 -10.18
CA ASP A 137 27.15 7.05 -10.07
C ASP A 137 26.56 8.30 -10.73
N THR A 138 25.64 8.10 -11.68
CA THR A 138 24.89 9.18 -12.32
C THR A 138 23.41 8.86 -12.34
N ASN A 139 22.61 9.92 -12.46
CA ASN A 139 21.16 9.81 -12.59
C ASN A 139 20.80 9.00 -13.84
N GLU A 140 21.43 9.27 -14.98
CA GLU A 140 21.13 8.61 -16.27
C GLU A 140 21.36 7.10 -16.25
N ALA A 141 22.24 6.61 -15.36
CA ALA A 141 22.50 5.19 -15.17
C ALA A 141 21.43 4.50 -14.31
N ALA A 142 20.67 5.25 -13.50
CA ALA A 142 19.61 4.73 -12.66
C ALA A 142 18.38 4.31 -13.50
N PRO A 143 17.55 3.38 -12.99
CA PRO A 143 16.35 2.95 -13.70
C PRO A 143 15.43 4.14 -14.04
N PRO A 144 14.93 4.26 -15.29
CA PRO A 144 14.15 5.42 -15.72
C PRO A 144 12.90 5.70 -14.89
N SER A 145 12.32 4.66 -14.27
CA SER A 145 11.21 4.80 -13.33
C SER A 145 11.57 5.68 -12.13
N TYR A 146 12.78 5.52 -11.62
CA TYR A 146 13.27 6.23 -10.44
C TYR A 146 13.54 7.70 -10.76
N LEU A 147 14.15 7.98 -11.92
CA LEU A 147 14.39 9.35 -12.38
C LEU A 147 13.09 10.13 -12.57
N ARG A 148 12.09 9.52 -13.21
CA ARG A 148 10.80 10.18 -13.41
C ARG A 148 10.12 10.53 -12.09
N GLN A 149 10.18 9.65 -11.10
CA GLN A 149 9.65 9.95 -9.77
C GLN A 149 10.46 11.04 -9.06
N MET A 150 11.79 10.98 -9.15
CA MET A 150 12.66 12.01 -8.60
C MET A 150 12.35 13.40 -9.18
N GLU A 151 12.23 13.51 -10.51
CA GLU A 151 11.95 14.78 -11.20
C GLU A 151 10.52 15.31 -10.95
N ARG A 152 9.53 14.42 -10.87
CA ARG A 152 8.11 14.81 -10.80
C ARG A 152 7.56 14.95 -9.38
N GLU A 153 8.07 14.17 -8.44
CA GLU A 153 7.47 14.01 -7.11
C GLU A 153 8.40 14.37 -5.96
N TRP A 154 9.71 14.14 -6.11
CA TRP A 154 10.70 14.40 -5.04
C TRP A 154 11.55 15.64 -5.28
N ALA A 155 11.35 16.29 -6.42
CA ALA A 155 11.84 17.64 -6.66
C ALA A 155 11.06 18.57 -5.73
N LEU A 156 11.57 18.73 -4.51
CA LEU A 156 11.18 19.78 -3.59
C LEU A 156 11.41 21.12 -4.28
N ASN A 157 10.34 21.69 -4.85
CA ASN A 157 10.19 23.11 -5.11
C ASN A 157 9.10 23.64 -4.18
#